data_AF-A0A6C0L6A6-F1
#
_entry.id   AF-A0A6C0L6A6-F1
#
_cell.length_a   1.000
_cell.length_b   1.000
_cell.length_c   1.000
_cell.angle_alpha   90.00
_cell.angle_beta   90.00
_cell.angle_gamma   90.00
#
_symmetry.space_group_name_H-M   'P 1'
#
loop_
_entity.id
_entity.type
_entity.pdbx_description
1 polymer ?
#
loop_
_entity_poly.entity_id
_entity_poly.type
_entity_poly.pdbx_seq_one_letter_code
_entity_poly.pdbx_strand_id
1 'polypeptide(L)'
;MESPPTVTVDSQTRKKIQCKQELIIASLQRFYTARDDLNEVVELLKGTSEISLRLVDWFVTNYAKVHSTAYTANGQEFVVYMNYKNQLKAYSKKLFDPFCRRERISFQVPGHEPFLTTVGKLNFFRWAIEKDILTYIKGHQTEIEREMNVSMRELAKKTTKSESGTRKRNTTRDIAPGTNIQKHTCEIEMRFD
;
A
#
# COMPACT_ATOMS: atom_id res chain seq x y z
N MET A 1 27.27 63.47 17.56
CA MET A 1 26.26 62.59 18.19
C MET A 1 25.84 61.60 17.13
N GLU A 2 26.50 60.45 17.12
CA GLU A 2 26.33 59.41 16.10
C GLU A 2 25.22 58.45 16.56
N SER A 3 24.16 58.33 15.76
CA SER A 3 23.03 57.43 16.07
C SER A 3 23.45 55.97 15.88
N PRO A 4 23.01 55.04 16.75
CA PRO A 4 23.45 53.65 16.67
C PRO A 4 22.81 52.93 15.46
N PRO A 5 23.53 51.97 14.85
CA PRO A 5 23.04 51.26 13.68
C PRO A 5 21.86 50.34 14.03
N THR A 6 20.79 50.44 13.25
CA THR A 6 19.63 49.55 13.34
C THR A 6 20.01 48.17 12.82
N VAL A 7 20.16 47.21 13.72
CA VAL A 7 20.32 45.79 13.38
C VAL A 7 18.97 45.25 12.91
N THR A 8 18.80 45.11 11.61
CA THR A 8 17.69 44.36 11.01
C THR A 8 17.90 42.89 11.30
N VAL A 9 17.08 42.34 12.20
CA VAL A 9 17.04 40.90 12.49
C VAL A 9 16.42 40.20 11.29
N ASP A 10 17.25 39.56 10.48
CA ASP A 10 16.80 38.71 9.37
C ASP A 10 15.89 37.60 9.92
N SER A 11 14.60 37.69 9.59
CA SER A 11 13.62 36.64 9.84
C SER A 11 13.84 35.49 8.85
N GLN A 12 14.93 34.75 9.05
CA GLN A 12 15.06 33.42 8.45
C GLN A 12 14.08 32.50 9.15
N THR A 13 12.83 32.50 8.68
CA THR A 13 11.86 31.46 8.99
C THR A 13 12.43 30.14 8.47
N ARG A 14 13.13 29.41 9.35
CA ARG A 14 13.47 28.01 9.13
C ARG A 14 12.16 27.28 8.88
N LYS A 15 11.85 26.97 7.61
CA LYS A 15 10.80 26.01 7.26
C LYS A 15 11.07 24.76 8.09
N LYS A 16 10.18 24.47 9.06
CA LYS A 16 10.26 23.29 9.92
C LYS A 16 10.47 22.08 9.01
N ILE A 17 11.55 21.32 9.23
CA ILE A 17 11.81 20.09 8.48
C ILE A 17 10.64 19.15 8.78
N GLN A 18 9.69 19.07 7.85
CA GLN A 18 8.53 18.20 8.01
C GLN A 18 9.01 16.76 8.01
N CYS A 19 8.73 16.05 9.08
CA CYS A 19 9.02 14.63 9.15
C CYS A 19 8.18 13.90 8.09
N LYS A 20 8.71 12.79 7.54
CA LYS A 20 8.11 12.02 6.43
C LYS A 20 6.60 11.78 6.59
N GLN A 21 6.13 11.59 7.82
CA GLN A 21 4.72 11.40 8.15
C GLN A 21 3.87 12.67 7.95
N GLU A 22 4.36 13.86 8.33
CA GLU A 22 3.64 15.13 8.14
C GLU A 22 3.42 15.41 6.65
N LEU A 23 4.44 15.14 5.81
CA LEU A 23 4.33 15.28 4.36
C LEU A 23 3.24 14.35 3.77
N ILE A 24 3.16 13.12 4.27
CA ILE A 24 2.15 12.16 3.84
C ILE A 24 0.76 12.64 4.29
N ILE A 25 0.61 13.08 5.54
CA ILE A 25 -0.68 13.59 6.04
C ILE A 25 -1.15 14.78 5.20
N ALA A 26 -0.29 15.75 4.93
CA ALA A 26 -0.63 16.89 4.08
C ALA A 26 -1.02 16.47 2.65
N SER A 27 -0.33 15.46 2.10
CA SER A 27 -0.69 14.89 0.80
C SER A 27 -2.04 14.18 0.82
N LEU A 28 -2.35 13.43 1.89
CA LEU A 28 -3.62 12.75 2.06
C LEU A 28 -4.76 13.75 2.23
N GLN A 29 -4.56 14.83 2.98
CA GLN A 29 -5.56 15.90 3.13
C GLN A 29 -5.92 16.49 1.77
N ARG A 30 -4.93 16.85 0.94
CA ARG A 30 -5.18 17.34 -0.42
C ARG A 30 -5.92 16.32 -1.28
N PHE A 31 -5.50 15.06 -1.23
CA PHE A 31 -6.12 13.99 -2.01
C PHE A 31 -7.60 13.79 -1.64
N TYR A 32 -7.93 13.74 -0.35
CA TYR A 32 -9.29 13.48 0.11
C TYR A 32 -10.21 14.70 0.09
N THR A 33 -9.66 15.92 0.15
CA THR A 33 -10.46 17.15 0.03
C THR A 33 -10.97 17.37 -1.39
N ALA A 34 -10.21 16.92 -2.40
CA ALA A 34 -10.56 17.12 -3.81
C ALA A 34 -11.53 16.05 -4.37
N ARG A 35 -12.08 15.18 -3.51
CA ARG A 35 -12.85 14.00 -3.93
C ARG A 35 -14.28 14.04 -3.41
N ASP A 36 -15.21 13.75 -4.31
CA ASP A 36 -16.64 13.69 -4.01
C ASP A 36 -17.08 12.34 -3.41
N ASP A 37 -16.29 11.27 -3.63
CA ASP A 37 -16.55 9.91 -3.14
C ASP A 37 -15.93 9.63 -1.76
N LEU A 38 -15.61 10.67 -0.99
CA LEU A 38 -14.99 10.51 0.33
C LEU A 38 -15.86 9.67 1.29
N ASN A 39 -17.18 9.76 1.19
CA ASN A 39 -18.10 8.97 2.02
C ASN A 39 -17.88 7.47 1.84
N GLU A 40 -17.67 7.01 0.60
CA GLU A 40 -17.37 5.59 0.34
C GLU A 40 -16.06 5.17 1.01
N VAL A 41 -15.04 6.02 0.96
CA VAL A 41 -13.76 5.78 1.64
C VAL A 41 -13.94 5.71 3.16
N VAL A 42 -14.76 6.59 3.72
CA VAL A 42 -15.06 6.59 5.16
C VAL A 42 -15.80 5.31 5.55
N GLU A 43 -16.74 4.83 4.74
CA GLU A 43 -17.42 3.56 4.95
C GLU A 43 -16.46 2.36 4.88
N LEU A 44 -15.52 2.36 3.93
CA LEU A 44 -14.45 1.36 3.84
C LEU A 44 -13.55 1.36 5.08
N LEU A 45 -13.21 2.55 5.58
CA LEU A 45 -12.37 2.73 6.77
C LEU A 45 -13.08 2.30 8.06
N LYS A 46 -14.39 2.56 8.16
CA LYS A 46 -15.26 2.14 9.27
C LYS A 46 -15.65 0.67 9.20
N GLY A 47 -15.59 0.07 8.00
CA GLY A 47 -15.99 -1.31 7.74
C GLY A 47 -17.50 -1.49 7.57
N THR A 48 -18.21 -0.43 7.17
CA THR A 48 -19.65 -0.45 6.85
C THR A 48 -19.91 -0.64 5.35
N SER A 49 -18.87 -0.51 4.52
CA SER A 49 -18.94 -0.80 3.09
C SER A 49 -19.11 -2.31 2.84
N GLU A 50 -19.71 -2.65 1.71
CA GLU A 50 -19.83 -4.02 1.20
C GLU A 50 -18.45 -4.68 1.07
N ILE A 51 -17.45 -3.94 0.58
CA ILE A 51 -16.08 -4.41 0.51
C ILE A 51 -15.40 -4.18 1.85
N SER A 52 -15.09 -5.25 2.56
CA SER A 52 -14.34 -5.13 3.81
C SER A 52 -12.85 -4.82 3.56
N LEU A 53 -12.23 -4.07 4.48
CA LEU A 53 -10.78 -3.85 4.45
C LEU A 53 -9.97 -5.17 4.40
N ARG A 54 -10.47 -6.23 5.05
CA ARG A 54 -9.83 -7.55 5.04
C ARG A 54 -9.86 -8.18 3.65
N LEU A 55 -10.94 -8.01 2.91
CA LEU A 55 -11.06 -8.51 1.54
C LEU A 55 -10.03 -7.82 0.64
N VAL A 56 -9.90 -6.49 0.73
CA VAL A 56 -8.92 -5.73 -0.05
C VAL A 56 -7.48 -6.15 0.28
N ASP A 57 -7.14 -6.26 1.56
CA ASP A 57 -5.81 -6.74 1.97
C ASP A 57 -5.54 -8.17 1.52
N TRP A 58 -6.50 -9.08 1.69
CA TRP A 58 -6.36 -10.46 1.24
C TRP A 58 -6.19 -10.55 -0.28
N PHE A 59 -6.93 -9.74 -1.03
CA PHE A 59 -6.79 -9.63 -2.47
C PHE A 59 -5.35 -9.26 -2.86
N VAL A 60 -4.81 -8.15 -2.33
CA VAL A 60 -3.48 -7.66 -2.75
C VAL A 60 -2.33 -8.51 -2.23
N THR A 61 -2.50 -9.21 -1.09
CA THR A 61 -1.44 -10.01 -0.46
C THR A 61 -1.42 -11.47 -0.92
N ASN A 62 -2.59 -12.05 -1.23
CA ASN A 62 -2.74 -13.47 -1.53
C ASN A 62 -3.31 -13.70 -2.93
N TYR A 63 -4.53 -13.24 -3.22
CA TYR A 63 -5.20 -13.52 -4.49
C TYR A 63 -4.36 -13.06 -5.68
N ALA A 64 -3.96 -11.78 -5.68
CA ALA A 64 -3.16 -11.17 -6.74
C ALA A 64 -1.79 -11.84 -6.93
N LYS A 65 -1.25 -12.45 -5.88
CA LYS A 65 0.01 -13.20 -5.95
C LYS A 65 -0.18 -14.54 -6.63
N VAL A 66 -1.25 -15.26 -6.28
CA VAL A 66 -1.54 -16.60 -6.82
C VAL A 66 -1.94 -16.51 -8.29
N HIS A 67 -2.82 -15.56 -8.61
CA HIS A 67 -3.37 -15.39 -9.96
C HIS A 67 -2.54 -14.47 -10.85
N SER A 68 -1.42 -13.94 -10.35
CA SER A 68 -0.58 -12.96 -11.06
C SER A 68 -1.40 -11.79 -11.64
N THR A 69 -2.37 -11.28 -10.86
CA THR A 69 -3.34 -10.29 -11.33
C THR A 69 -2.63 -9.03 -11.81
N ALA A 70 -2.84 -8.72 -13.09
CA ALA A 70 -2.30 -7.56 -13.77
C ALA A 70 -3.35 -6.95 -14.69
N TYR A 71 -3.33 -5.63 -14.84
CA TYR A 71 -4.17 -4.89 -15.77
C TYR A 71 -3.45 -3.62 -16.24
N THR A 72 -3.97 -2.99 -17.29
CA THR A 72 -3.41 -1.72 -17.77
C THR A 72 -4.05 -0.58 -16.99
N ALA A 73 -3.23 0.19 -16.27
CA ALA A 73 -3.65 1.40 -15.57
C ALA A 73 -2.85 2.59 -16.13
N ASN A 74 -3.53 3.61 -16.63
CA ASN A 74 -2.92 4.80 -17.26
C ASN A 74 -1.90 4.45 -18.37
N GLY A 75 -2.21 3.45 -19.21
CA GLY A 75 -1.35 3.03 -20.32
C GLY A 75 -0.09 2.25 -19.91
N GLN A 76 0.04 1.89 -18.63
CA GLN A 76 1.15 1.06 -18.13
C GLN A 76 0.63 -0.26 -17.56
N GLU A 77 1.41 -1.33 -17.74
CA GLU A 77 1.13 -2.61 -17.11
C GLU A 77 1.29 -2.49 -15.59
N PHE A 78 0.23 -2.83 -14.88
CA PHE A 78 0.17 -2.76 -13.43
C PHE A 78 -0.03 -4.16 -12.86
N VAL A 79 1.06 -4.74 -12.35
CA VAL A 79 1.02 -6.00 -11.60
C VAL A 79 0.73 -5.70 -10.13
N VAL A 80 -0.47 -6.05 -9.67
CA VAL A 80 -1.01 -5.66 -8.35
C VAL A 80 -0.07 -6.03 -7.21
N TYR A 81 0.33 -7.30 -7.15
CA TYR A 81 1.16 -7.82 -6.05
C TYR A 81 2.54 -7.15 -5.99
N MET A 82 3.17 -6.93 -7.15
CA MET A 82 4.49 -6.30 -7.22
C MET A 82 4.43 -4.83 -6.83
N ASN A 83 3.41 -4.11 -7.29
CA ASN A 83 3.23 -2.71 -6.90
C ASN A 83 2.98 -2.58 -5.40
N TYR A 84 2.10 -3.41 -4.82
CA TYR A 84 1.84 -3.44 -3.39
C TYR A 84 3.13 -3.65 -2.57
N LYS A 85 3.98 -4.61 -2.96
CA LYS A 85 5.29 -4.82 -2.33
C LYS A 85 6.20 -3.60 -2.42
N ASN A 86 6.20 -2.90 -3.55
CA ASN A 86 6.99 -1.69 -3.73
C ASN A 86 6.49 -0.54 -2.83
N GLN A 87 5.16 -0.39 -2.67
CA GLN A 87 4.58 0.58 -1.73
C GLN A 87 5.00 0.30 -0.28
N LEU A 88 4.95 -0.97 0.14
CA LEU A 88 5.41 -1.36 1.48
C LEU A 88 6.90 -1.05 1.72
N LYS A 89 7.74 -1.15 0.69
CA LYS A 89 9.16 -0.76 0.78
C LYS A 89 9.32 0.76 0.87
N ALA A 90 8.62 1.51 0.02
CA ALA A 90 8.73 2.97 -0.05
C ALA A 90 8.20 3.66 1.22
N TYR A 91 7.05 3.21 1.72
CA TYR A 91 6.36 3.84 2.85
C TYR A 91 6.62 3.14 4.19
N SER A 92 7.26 1.96 4.20
CA SER A 92 7.28 1.03 5.34
C SER A 92 5.89 0.51 5.70
N LYS A 93 5.82 -0.61 6.43
CA LYS A 93 4.56 -1.11 6.98
C LYS A 93 3.82 -0.06 7.81
N LYS A 94 4.55 0.81 8.53
CA LYS A 94 3.94 1.79 9.43
C LYS A 94 3.04 2.82 8.73
N LEU A 95 3.35 3.16 7.48
CA LEU A 95 2.65 4.23 6.74
C LEU A 95 1.85 3.70 5.55
N PHE A 96 1.68 2.37 5.43
CA PHE A 96 0.96 1.79 4.29
C PHE A 96 0.24 0.48 4.60
N ASP A 97 0.65 -0.31 5.59
CA ASP A 97 -0.07 -1.53 5.94
C ASP A 97 -1.34 -1.15 6.74
N PRO A 98 -2.54 -1.48 6.23
CA PRO A 98 -3.80 -1.06 6.85
C PRO A 98 -4.09 -1.80 8.18
N PHE A 99 -3.41 -2.92 8.44
CA PHE A 99 -3.52 -3.68 9.68
C PHE A 99 -2.36 -3.43 10.64
N CYS A 100 -1.41 -2.54 10.30
CA CYS A 100 -0.35 -2.16 11.22
C CYS A 100 -0.92 -1.44 12.44
N ARG A 101 -0.72 -2.01 13.64
CA ARG A 101 -1.15 -1.41 14.91
C ARG A 101 -0.31 -0.18 15.21
N ARG A 102 -0.88 1.01 14.98
CA ARG A 102 -0.22 2.31 15.16
C ARG A 102 -1.17 3.32 15.79
N GLU A 103 -0.57 4.44 16.21
CA GLU A 103 -1.28 5.60 16.72
C GLU A 103 -2.33 6.06 15.72
N ARG A 104 -3.53 6.30 16.24
CA ARG A 104 -4.64 6.81 15.45
C ARG A 104 -4.59 8.33 15.49
N ILE A 105 -4.83 8.95 14.34
CA ILE A 105 -4.95 10.38 14.18
C ILE A 105 -6.41 10.75 13.96
N SER A 106 -6.82 11.89 14.50
CA SER A 106 -8.09 12.52 14.12
C SER A 106 -7.90 13.16 12.75
N PHE A 107 -8.46 12.56 11.71
CA PHE A 107 -8.36 13.05 10.35
C PHE A 107 -9.57 13.94 10.03
N GLN A 108 -9.29 15.12 9.51
CA GLN A 108 -10.29 16.14 9.20
C GLN A 108 -10.27 16.43 7.71
N VAL A 109 -11.46 16.45 7.10
CA VAL A 109 -11.67 16.88 5.72
C VAL A 109 -12.78 17.93 5.73
N PRO A 110 -12.60 19.08 5.06
CA PRO A 110 -13.64 20.11 4.99
C PRO A 110 -14.98 19.52 4.50
N GLY A 111 -16.07 19.83 5.19
CA GLY A 111 -17.41 19.34 4.85
C GLY A 111 -17.77 17.95 5.39
N HIS A 112 -16.87 17.29 6.12
CA HIS A 112 -17.13 15.98 6.72
C HIS A 112 -16.78 15.95 8.22
N GLU A 113 -17.52 15.15 8.97
CA GLU A 113 -17.23 14.92 10.38
C GLU A 113 -15.82 14.31 10.58
N PRO A 114 -15.02 14.84 11.52
CA PRO A 114 -13.73 14.26 11.85
C PRO A 114 -13.85 12.79 12.24
N PHE A 115 -12.90 11.96 11.82
CA PHE A 115 -12.90 10.53 12.15
C PHE A 115 -11.52 10.03 12.55
N LEU A 116 -11.53 9.05 13.45
CA LEU A 116 -10.31 8.47 14.02
C LEU A 116 -9.81 7.31 13.13
N THR A 117 -8.63 7.47 12.53
CA THR A 117 -8.03 6.47 11.63
C THR A 117 -6.51 6.43 11.77
N THR A 118 -5.80 5.62 10.98
CA THR A 118 -4.33 5.62 10.92
C THR A 118 -3.86 6.14 9.57
N VAL A 119 -2.67 6.76 9.55
CA VAL A 119 -2.02 7.19 8.30
C VAL A 119 -1.84 6.02 7.33
N GLY A 120 -1.51 4.83 7.85
CA GLY A 120 -1.38 3.62 7.04
C GLY A 120 -2.66 3.21 6.32
N LYS A 121 -3.80 3.23 7.01
CA LYS A 121 -5.10 2.93 6.40
C LYS A 121 -5.47 3.94 5.31
N LEU A 122 -5.29 5.23 5.60
CA LEU A 122 -5.55 6.30 4.62
C LEU A 122 -4.66 6.13 3.39
N ASN A 123 -3.36 5.95 3.58
CA ASN A 123 -2.43 5.83 2.46
C ASN A 123 -2.66 4.54 1.65
N PHE A 124 -3.05 3.45 2.30
CA PHE A 124 -3.45 2.21 1.64
C PHE A 124 -4.65 2.43 0.73
N PHE A 125 -5.72 3.05 1.23
CA PHE A 125 -6.92 3.28 0.43
C PHE A 125 -6.70 4.33 -0.67
N ARG A 126 -5.91 5.37 -0.41
CA ARG A 126 -5.48 6.30 -1.46
C ARG A 126 -4.85 5.53 -2.62
N TRP A 127 -3.89 4.65 -2.36
CA TRP A 127 -3.28 3.82 -3.39
C TRP A 127 -4.26 2.87 -4.07
N ALA A 128 -5.14 2.22 -3.29
CA ALA A 128 -6.13 1.29 -3.84
C ALA A 128 -7.10 1.98 -4.81
N ILE A 129 -7.45 3.23 -4.53
CA ILE A 129 -8.29 4.05 -5.39
C ILE A 129 -7.52 4.55 -6.61
N GLU A 130 -6.34 5.14 -6.44
CA GLU A 130 -5.51 5.65 -7.55
C GLU A 130 -5.10 4.57 -8.57
N LYS A 131 -5.16 3.30 -8.17
CA LYS A 131 -4.83 2.15 -9.01
C LYS A 131 -6.03 1.31 -9.39
N ASP A 132 -7.28 1.74 -9.13
CA ASP A 132 -8.50 1.00 -9.48
C ASP A 132 -8.58 -0.42 -8.89
N ILE A 133 -7.90 -0.66 -7.77
CA ILE A 133 -7.94 -1.93 -7.03
C ILE A 133 -9.37 -2.20 -6.56
N LEU A 134 -10.04 -1.17 -6.03
CA LEU A 134 -11.41 -1.31 -5.52
C LEU A 134 -12.38 -1.66 -6.65
N THR A 135 -12.22 -1.02 -7.82
CA THR A 135 -13.01 -1.31 -9.02
C THR A 135 -12.82 -2.75 -9.48
N TYR A 136 -11.58 -3.24 -9.51
CA TYR A 136 -11.29 -4.64 -9.85
C TYR A 136 -11.99 -5.61 -8.87
N ILE A 137 -11.90 -5.34 -7.56
CA ILE A 137 -12.51 -6.18 -6.53
C ILE A 137 -14.04 -6.19 -6.69
N LYS A 138 -14.68 -5.04 -6.90
CA LYS A 138 -16.14 -4.97 -7.14
C LYS A 138 -16.58 -5.88 -8.30
N GLY A 139 -15.81 -5.91 -9.39
CA GLY A 139 -16.11 -6.77 -10.55
C GLY A 139 -15.93 -8.28 -10.32
N HIS A 140 -15.12 -8.68 -9.34
CA HIS A 140 -14.75 -10.09 -9.10
C HIS A 140 -15.06 -10.54 -7.66
N GLN A 141 -15.92 -9.81 -6.96
CA GLN A 141 -16.06 -9.91 -5.51
C GLN A 141 -16.42 -11.33 -5.05
N THR A 142 -17.40 -11.96 -5.72
CA THR A 142 -17.87 -13.31 -5.38
C THR A 142 -16.75 -14.36 -5.49
N GLU A 143 -15.86 -14.23 -6.48
CA GLU A 143 -14.75 -15.17 -6.69
C GLU A 143 -13.68 -14.99 -5.61
N ILE A 144 -13.28 -13.74 -5.37
CA ILE A 144 -12.27 -13.39 -4.35
C ILE A 144 -12.75 -13.82 -2.96
N GLU A 145 -14.01 -13.55 -2.61
CA GLU A 145 -14.58 -13.94 -1.31
C GLU A 145 -14.66 -15.46 -1.15
N ARG A 146 -15.06 -16.19 -2.20
CA ARG A 146 -15.10 -17.65 -2.19
C ARG A 146 -13.71 -18.22 -1.90
N GLU A 147 -12.69 -17.78 -2.62
CA GLU A 147 -11.32 -18.25 -2.42
C GLU A 147 -10.76 -17.85 -1.05
N MET A 148 -11.06 -16.64 -0.58
CA MET A 148 -10.69 -16.20 0.75
C MET A 148 -11.26 -17.16 1.81
N ASN A 149 -12.56 -17.49 1.72
CA ASN A 149 -13.23 -18.39 2.64
C ASN A 149 -12.64 -19.81 2.60
N VAL A 150 -12.33 -20.33 1.40
CA VAL A 150 -11.66 -21.63 1.24
C VAL A 150 -10.27 -21.59 1.89
N SER A 151 -9.46 -20.57 1.60
CA SER A 151 -8.13 -20.42 2.17
C SER A 151 -8.16 -20.33 3.70
N MET A 152 -9.14 -19.63 4.27
CA MET A 152 -9.30 -19.50 5.73
C MET A 152 -9.70 -20.84 6.37
N ARG A 153 -10.58 -21.62 5.74
CA ARG A 153 -10.94 -22.98 6.19
C ARG A 153 -9.75 -23.93 6.16
N GLU A 154 -8.96 -23.89 5.09
CA GLU A 154 -7.75 -24.73 4.97
C GLU A 154 -6.68 -24.36 5.99
N LEU A 155 -6.52 -23.08 6.31
CA LEU A 155 -5.62 -22.64 7.36
C LEU A 155 -6.07 -23.16 8.74
N ALA A 156 -7.38 -23.12 9.03
CA ALA A 156 -7.95 -23.62 10.28
C ALA A 156 -7.77 -25.14 10.45
N LYS A 157 -7.93 -25.92 9.38
CA LYS A 157 -7.70 -27.38 9.38
C LYS A 157 -6.23 -27.75 9.62
N LYS A 158 -5.29 -26.92 9.16
CA LYS A 158 -3.85 -27.14 9.40
C LYS A 158 -3.47 -26.93 10.86
N THR A 159 -4.08 -25.94 11.52
CA THR A 159 -3.81 -25.64 12.94
C THR A 159 -4.34 -26.72 13.89
N THR A 160 -5.40 -27.45 13.53
CA THR A 160 -5.95 -28.53 14.37
C THR A 160 -5.21 -29.87 14.20
N LYS A 161 -4.45 -30.06 13.12
CA LYS A 161 -3.66 -31.28 12.88
C LYS A 161 -2.22 -31.23 13.44
N SER A 162 -1.76 -30.09 13.95
CA SER A 162 -0.37 -29.88 14.37
C SER A 162 -0.17 -29.76 15.89
N GLU A 163 -0.74 -30.69 16.68
CA GLU A 163 -0.46 -30.80 18.12
C GLU A 163 0.79 -31.65 18.46
N SER A 164 1.57 -32.09 17.47
CA SER A 164 2.90 -32.67 17.72
C SER A 164 3.94 -32.12 16.74
N GLY A 165 4.86 -31.30 17.26
CA GLY A 165 6.05 -30.86 16.52
C GLY A 165 6.28 -29.36 16.56
N THR A 166 7.28 -28.96 17.33
CA THR A 166 7.90 -27.63 17.36
C THR A 166 7.99 -27.00 15.97
N ARG A 167 7.41 -25.80 15.82
CA ARG A 167 7.48 -24.98 14.59
C ARG A 167 8.94 -24.85 14.11
N LYS A 168 9.31 -25.60 13.08
CA LYS A 168 10.46 -25.24 12.24
C LYS A 168 10.12 -23.94 11.51
N ARG A 169 10.96 -22.92 11.73
CA ARG A 169 10.97 -21.66 10.99
C ARG A 169 11.16 -21.98 9.50
N ASN A 170 10.11 -21.82 8.70
CA ASN A 170 10.22 -21.92 7.24
C ASN A 170 11.06 -20.73 6.72
N THR A 171 12.35 -20.94 6.57
CA THR A 171 13.19 -20.17 5.65
C THR A 171 12.98 -20.74 4.25
N THR A 172 11.84 -20.43 3.64
CA THR A 172 11.68 -20.63 2.19
C THR A 172 12.51 -19.58 1.49
N ARG A 173 13.70 -20.04 1.09
CA ARG A 173 14.62 -19.53 0.08
C ARG A 173 13.98 -18.56 -0.90
N ASP A 174 14.60 -17.39 -1.02
CA ASP A 174 14.45 -16.48 -2.13
C ASP A 174 14.70 -17.23 -3.44
N ILE A 175 13.62 -17.55 -4.17
CA ILE A 175 13.70 -17.82 -5.60
C ILE A 175 13.40 -16.49 -6.26
N ALA A 176 14.44 -15.83 -6.77
CA ALA A 176 14.30 -14.66 -7.62
C ALA A 176 13.52 -15.05 -8.89
N PRO A 177 12.50 -14.28 -9.32
CA PRO A 177 11.90 -14.48 -10.62
C PRO A 177 12.88 -13.91 -11.67
N GLY A 178 13.70 -14.75 -12.29
CA GLY A 178 14.71 -14.24 -13.23
C GLY A 178 15.60 -15.25 -13.97
N THR A 179 15.31 -16.55 -13.94
CA THR A 179 16.10 -17.53 -14.71
C THR A 179 15.22 -18.34 -15.64
N ASN A 180 14.75 -17.69 -16.71
CA ASN A 180 14.48 -18.39 -17.95
C ASN A 180 14.97 -17.48 -19.10
N ILE A 181 16.29 -17.32 -19.18
CA ILE A 181 16.96 -16.63 -20.28
C ILE A 181 17.47 -17.73 -21.20
N GLN A 182 16.87 -17.86 -22.38
CA GLN A 182 17.41 -18.68 -23.45
C GLN A 182 18.72 -18.04 -23.91
N LYS A 183 19.85 -18.71 -23.63
CA LYS A 183 21.17 -18.26 -24.06
C LYS A 183 21.35 -18.62 -25.53
N HIS A 184 21.38 -17.61 -26.40
CA HIS A 184 21.92 -17.76 -27.74
C HIS A 184 23.40 -17.39 -27.70
N THR A 185 24.26 -18.35 -28.01
CA THR A 185 25.70 -18.14 -28.13
C THR A 185 25.99 -17.65 -29.55
N CYS A 186 26.34 -16.37 -29.71
CA CYS A 186 26.91 -15.86 -30.96
C CYS A 186 28.37 -15.51 -30.70
N GLU A 187 29.29 -16.09 -31.47
CA GLU A 187 30.69 -15.70 -31.46
C GLU A 187 30.84 -14.32 -32.12
N ILE A 188 31.43 -13.38 -31.38
CA ILE A 188 31.76 -12.05 -31.90
C ILE A 188 33.24 -12.07 -32.27
N GLU A 189 33.54 -12.13 -33.57
CA GLU A 189 34.89 -11.97 -34.09
C GLU A 189 35.20 -10.46 -34.16
N MET A 190 36.15 -9.98 -33.36
CA MET A 190 36.65 -8.61 -33.44
C MET A 190 37.89 -8.57 -34.34
N ARG A 191 37.80 -7.86 -35.46
CA ARG A 191 38.96 -7.48 -36.29
C ARG A 191 39.43 -6.09 -35.91
N PHE A 192 40.74 -5.95 -35.76
CA PHE A 192 41.40 -4.65 -35.56
C PHE A 192 42.30 -4.40 -36.78
N ASP A 193 42.24 -3.18 -37.33
CA ASP A 193 43.19 -2.67 -38.32
C ASP A 193 44.56 -2.37 -37.68
#